data_AF-A0A4Q5STD0-F1
#
_entry.id   AF-A0A4Q5STD0-F1
#
_cell.length_a   1.000
_cell.length_b   1.000
_cell.length_c   1.000
_cell.angle_alpha   90.00
_cell.angle_beta   90.00
_cell.angle_gamma   90.00
#
_symmetry.space_group_name_H-M   'P 1'
#
loop_
_entity.id
_entity.type
_entity.pdbx_description
1 polymer ?
#
loop_
_entity_poly.entity_id
_entity_poly.type
_entity_poly.pdbx_seq_one_letter_code
_entity_poly.pdbx_strand_id
1 'polypeptide(L)'
;MKKVLLYVSMLTLPFLFSCARQVTRVSPDEQIDISGRWNNTDSRLVSEQLTNDILGSSWLGNHLQAKTGAKPVVIVGFVDNKSHEHIDAETFVKDIEQSFVKTEKVRLVQGGKKREELRGERADQQTNASQSTMKKFGLENGADYILQGSINSIVDAHKKKKEVYYQVNLELTNLETNEVVWIGEKKIAKMVKN
;
A
#
# COMPACT_ATOMS: atom_id res chain seq x y z
N MET A 1 -84.50 13.34 -8.67
CA MET A 1 -84.33 11.91 -8.36
C MET A 1 -82.87 11.53 -8.59
N LYS A 2 -82.23 10.93 -7.60
CA LYS A 2 -80.82 10.53 -7.57
C LYS A 2 -80.55 9.42 -8.59
N LYS A 3 -79.41 9.48 -9.30
CA LYS A 3 -78.64 8.28 -9.70
C LYS A 3 -77.14 8.59 -9.55
N VAL A 4 -76.59 8.08 -8.47
CA VAL A 4 -75.16 7.94 -8.21
C VAL A 4 -74.67 6.77 -9.06
N LEU A 5 -73.65 6.97 -9.88
CA LEU A 5 -72.82 5.87 -10.38
C LEU A 5 -71.38 6.12 -9.93
N LEU A 6 -70.91 5.23 -9.06
CA LEU A 6 -69.57 5.11 -8.54
C LEU A 6 -68.59 4.77 -9.68
N TYR A 7 -67.67 5.68 -9.99
CA TYR A 7 -66.45 5.33 -10.72
C TYR A 7 -65.40 4.87 -9.71
N VAL A 8 -65.16 3.56 -9.69
CA VAL A 8 -64.10 2.91 -8.92
C VAL A 8 -62.76 3.38 -9.51
N SER A 9 -62.09 4.28 -8.79
CA SER A 9 -60.71 4.66 -9.07
C SER A 9 -59.80 3.47 -8.80
N MET A 10 -59.31 2.83 -9.86
CA MET A 10 -58.30 1.77 -9.79
C MET A 10 -56.98 2.41 -9.34
N LEU A 11 -56.70 2.32 -8.04
CA LEU A 11 -55.49 2.84 -7.40
C LEU A 11 -54.29 2.00 -7.87
N THR A 12 -53.59 2.44 -8.91
CA THR A 12 -52.31 1.86 -9.33
C THR A 12 -51.25 2.16 -8.28
N LEU A 13 -50.91 1.16 -7.46
CA LEU A 13 -49.79 1.23 -6.52
C LEU A 13 -48.46 1.33 -7.31
N PRO A 14 -47.68 2.42 -7.19
CA PRO A 14 -46.33 2.42 -7.73
C PRO A 14 -45.48 1.46 -6.87
N PHE A 15 -45.09 0.32 -7.44
CA PHE A 15 -44.05 -0.52 -6.84
C PHE A 15 -42.74 0.27 -6.85
N LEU A 16 -42.44 0.92 -5.73
CA LEU A 16 -41.12 1.48 -5.46
C LEU A 16 -40.16 0.30 -5.25
N PHE A 17 -39.59 -0.22 -6.33
CA PHE A 17 -38.45 -1.12 -6.26
C PHE A 17 -37.26 -0.34 -5.72
N SER A 18 -37.12 -0.33 -4.39
CA SER A 18 -35.87 0.07 -3.74
C SER A 18 -34.82 -0.97 -4.13
N CYS A 19 -33.82 -0.56 -4.92
CA CYS A 19 -32.62 -1.37 -5.13
C CYS A 19 -31.91 -1.51 -3.79
N ALA A 20 -32.19 -2.59 -3.06
CA ALA A 20 -31.46 -2.93 -1.86
C ALA A 20 -30.01 -3.25 -2.26
N ARG A 21 -29.06 -2.50 -1.68
CA ARG A 21 -27.63 -2.77 -1.86
C ARG A 21 -27.30 -4.11 -1.21
N GLN A 22 -26.91 -5.10 -2.01
CA GLN A 22 -26.42 -6.38 -1.52
C GLN A 22 -24.91 -6.29 -1.29
N VAL A 23 -24.46 -6.59 -0.07
CA VAL A 23 -23.04 -6.65 0.30
C VAL A 23 -22.70 -8.10 0.60
N THR A 24 -21.83 -8.68 -0.19
CA THR A 24 -21.35 -10.06 0.00
C THR A 24 -19.87 -10.01 0.35
N ARG A 25 -19.46 -10.80 1.36
CA ARG A 25 -18.03 -10.98 1.67
C ARG A 25 -17.43 -11.91 0.63
N VAL A 26 -16.35 -11.46 0.02
CA VAL A 26 -15.56 -12.20 -0.97
C VAL A 26 -14.14 -12.39 -0.43
N SER A 27 -13.41 -13.36 -0.98
CA SER A 27 -12.01 -13.56 -0.59
C SER A 27 -11.16 -12.37 -1.01
N PRO A 28 -10.21 -11.87 -0.19
CA PRO A 28 -9.24 -10.86 -0.61
C PRO A 28 -8.39 -11.27 -1.82
N ASP A 29 -8.22 -12.58 -2.04
CA ASP A 29 -7.41 -13.12 -3.15
C ASP A 29 -8.17 -13.18 -4.47
N GLU A 30 -9.49 -13.05 -4.43
CA GLU A 30 -10.34 -13.07 -5.61
C GLU A 30 -10.05 -11.84 -6.48
N GLN A 31 -9.76 -12.05 -7.76
CA GLN A 31 -9.56 -10.95 -8.70
C GLN A 31 -10.92 -10.37 -9.10
N ILE A 32 -11.17 -9.13 -8.66
CA ILE A 32 -12.42 -8.41 -8.95
C ILE A 32 -12.08 -7.02 -9.49
N ASP A 33 -12.26 -6.85 -10.80
CA ASP A 33 -12.08 -5.58 -11.50
C ASP A 33 -13.44 -4.97 -11.86
N ILE A 34 -13.82 -3.89 -11.16
CA ILE A 34 -15.14 -3.23 -11.34
C ILE A 34 -15.01 -1.97 -12.20
N SER A 35 -14.12 -1.05 -11.81
CA SER A 35 -14.03 0.30 -12.37
C SER A 35 -12.83 0.52 -13.28
N GLY A 36 -11.89 -0.44 -13.33
CA GLY A 36 -10.57 -0.28 -13.95
C GLY A 36 -9.62 0.67 -13.21
N ARG A 37 -9.98 1.13 -12.01
CA ARG A 37 -9.11 1.90 -11.10
C ARG A 37 -8.16 0.97 -10.35
N TRP A 38 -7.20 1.55 -9.62
CA TRP A 38 -6.39 0.80 -8.66
C TRP A 38 -7.27 0.02 -7.68
N ASN A 39 -6.93 -1.25 -7.44
CA ASN A 39 -7.66 -2.11 -6.51
C ASN A 39 -6.73 -3.03 -5.69
N ASN A 40 -7.34 -3.90 -4.88
CA ASN A 40 -6.63 -4.83 -4.03
C ASN A 40 -5.72 -5.79 -4.82
N THR A 41 -6.17 -6.25 -5.98
CA THR A 41 -5.38 -7.13 -6.85
C THR A 41 -4.11 -6.43 -7.32
N ASP A 42 -4.18 -5.16 -7.72
CA ASP A 42 -3.00 -4.40 -8.13
C ASP A 42 -1.99 -4.23 -7.00
N SER A 43 -2.48 -3.84 -5.81
CA SER A 43 -1.65 -3.69 -4.61
C SER A 43 -0.92 -4.99 -4.27
N ARG A 44 -1.64 -6.12 -4.30
CA ARG A 44 -1.07 -7.44 -4.03
C ARG A 44 -0.04 -7.86 -5.09
N LEU A 45 -0.33 -7.65 -6.37
CA LEU A 45 0.60 -7.99 -7.46
C LEU A 45 1.89 -7.16 -7.40
N VAL A 46 1.81 -5.92 -6.91
CA VAL A 46 2.95 -5.03 -6.68
C VAL A 46 3.75 -5.52 -5.48
N SER A 47 3.11 -5.77 -4.34
CA SER A 47 3.83 -6.23 -3.15
C SER A 47 4.50 -7.59 -3.37
N GLU A 48 3.81 -8.57 -3.94
CA GLU A 48 4.36 -9.90 -4.23
C GLU A 48 5.61 -9.81 -5.13
N GLN A 49 5.50 -9.09 -6.26
CA GLN A 49 6.61 -9.00 -7.21
C GLN A 49 7.80 -8.25 -6.62
N LEU A 50 7.58 -7.05 -6.07
CA LEU A 50 8.69 -6.22 -5.58
C LEU A 50 9.35 -6.81 -4.34
N THR A 51 8.60 -7.48 -3.47
CA THR A 51 9.14 -8.21 -2.31
C THR A 51 10.05 -9.35 -2.76
N ASN A 52 9.58 -10.18 -3.70
CA ASN A 52 10.36 -11.30 -4.19
C ASN A 52 11.65 -10.82 -4.87
N ASP A 53 11.55 -9.74 -5.64
CA ASP A 53 12.67 -9.15 -6.35
C ASP A 53 13.72 -8.56 -5.39
N ILE A 54 13.31 -7.68 -4.46
CA ILE A 54 14.25 -7.06 -3.52
C ILE A 54 14.90 -8.09 -2.59
N LEU A 55 14.18 -9.13 -2.13
CA LEU A 55 14.76 -10.17 -1.24
C LEU A 55 15.57 -11.24 -1.99
N GLY A 56 15.40 -11.34 -3.31
CA GLY A 56 16.15 -12.24 -4.19
C GLY A 56 17.36 -11.59 -4.86
N SER A 57 17.47 -10.27 -4.78
CA SER A 57 18.51 -9.50 -5.46
C SER A 57 19.90 -9.57 -4.79
N SER A 58 20.94 -9.30 -5.59
CA SER A 58 22.34 -9.42 -5.19
C SER A 58 22.77 -8.46 -4.06
N TRP A 59 22.12 -7.29 -3.92
CA TRP A 59 22.46 -6.31 -2.88
C TRP A 59 22.48 -6.92 -1.47
N LEU A 60 21.55 -7.85 -1.19
CA LEU A 60 21.45 -8.51 0.10
C LEU A 60 22.65 -9.41 0.36
N GLY A 61 23.03 -10.23 -0.63
CA GLY A 61 24.22 -11.08 -0.57
C GLY A 61 25.50 -10.25 -0.42
N ASN A 62 25.61 -9.16 -1.19
CA ASN A 62 26.74 -8.23 -1.15
C ASN A 62 26.87 -7.58 0.23
N HIS A 63 25.75 -7.13 0.83
CA HIS A 63 25.75 -6.56 2.18
C HIS A 63 26.20 -7.59 3.22
N LEU A 64 25.62 -8.80 3.19
CA LEU A 64 25.97 -9.85 4.13
C LEU A 64 27.45 -10.21 4.04
N GLN A 65 28.02 -10.27 2.83
CA GLN A 65 29.45 -10.51 2.65
C GLN A 65 30.30 -9.35 3.20
N ALA A 66 29.92 -8.10 2.88
CA ALA A 66 30.66 -6.91 3.28
C ALA A 66 30.61 -6.63 4.79
N LYS A 67 29.54 -7.08 5.48
CA LYS A 67 29.31 -6.83 6.92
C LYS A 67 29.39 -8.12 7.76
N THR A 68 30.11 -9.14 7.29
CA THR A 68 30.39 -10.39 8.03
C THR A 68 29.12 -11.08 8.55
N GLY A 69 28.09 -11.14 7.71
CA GLY A 69 26.80 -11.77 7.99
C GLY A 69 25.83 -10.92 8.80
N ALA A 70 26.16 -9.67 9.14
CA ALA A 70 25.22 -8.76 9.79
C ALA A 70 24.04 -8.43 8.87
N LYS A 71 22.81 -8.59 9.38
CA LYS A 71 21.59 -8.30 8.62
C LYS A 71 21.47 -6.78 8.38
N PRO A 72 21.16 -6.36 7.14
CA PRO A 72 20.99 -4.93 6.81
C PRO A 72 19.82 -4.34 7.60
N VAL A 73 19.99 -3.11 8.06
CA VAL A 73 18.92 -2.32 8.66
C VAL A 73 18.29 -1.43 7.59
N VAL A 74 16.99 -1.59 7.37
CA VAL A 74 16.27 -0.89 6.32
C VAL A 74 15.15 -0.06 6.94
N ILE A 75 15.01 1.16 6.46
CA ILE A 75 13.79 1.97 6.63
C ILE A 75 12.98 1.82 5.35
N VAL A 76 11.68 1.55 5.48
CA VAL A 76 10.77 1.78 4.36
C VAL A 76 10.26 3.21 4.46
N GLY A 77 10.73 4.03 3.54
CA GLY A 77 10.44 5.45 3.42
C GLY A 77 9.13 5.71 2.67
N PHE A 78 8.96 6.95 2.25
CA PHE A 78 7.73 7.38 1.58
C PHE A 78 7.70 6.88 0.13
N VAL A 79 6.49 6.54 -0.31
CA VAL A 79 6.18 6.29 -1.71
C VAL A 79 5.26 7.40 -2.19
N ASP A 80 5.77 8.23 -3.11
CA ASP A 80 5.02 9.37 -3.63
C ASP A 80 3.96 8.92 -4.63
N ASN A 81 2.72 9.28 -4.39
CA ASN A 81 1.67 9.10 -5.37
C ASN A 81 1.67 10.27 -6.37
N LYS A 82 2.13 9.99 -7.60
CA LYS A 82 2.13 10.89 -8.76
C LYS A 82 1.09 10.47 -9.80
N SER A 83 0.15 9.61 -9.43
CA SER A 83 -0.92 9.13 -10.31
C SER A 83 -2.07 10.13 -10.42
N HIS A 84 -3.00 9.87 -11.35
CA HIS A 84 -4.21 10.68 -11.54
C HIS A 84 -5.29 10.39 -10.48
N GLU A 85 -5.03 9.51 -9.52
CA GLU A 85 -5.98 9.12 -8.49
C GLU A 85 -5.37 9.04 -7.09
N HIS A 86 -6.23 9.05 -6.07
CA HIS A 86 -5.81 8.83 -4.70
C HIS A 86 -5.57 7.32 -4.46
N ILE A 87 -4.31 6.91 -4.58
CA ILE A 87 -3.82 5.58 -4.25
C ILE A 87 -3.11 5.67 -2.90
N ASP A 88 -3.51 4.81 -1.98
CA ASP A 88 -2.81 4.62 -0.73
C ASP A 88 -1.68 3.61 -0.94
N ALA A 89 -0.44 4.08 -0.87
CA ALA A 89 0.73 3.21 -0.99
C ALA A 89 0.94 2.34 0.25
N GLU A 90 0.33 2.68 1.39
CA GLU A 90 0.52 1.94 2.65
C GLU A 90 0.10 0.48 2.50
N THR A 91 -0.87 0.16 1.63
CA THR A 91 -1.36 -1.21 1.44
C THR A 91 -0.25 -2.17 0.99
N PHE A 92 0.49 -1.84 -0.08
CA PHE A 92 1.57 -2.72 -0.55
C PHE A 92 2.89 -2.49 0.20
N VAL A 93 3.12 -1.28 0.73
CA VAL A 93 4.30 -1.00 1.57
C VAL A 93 4.27 -1.87 2.83
N LYS A 94 3.09 -2.04 3.44
CA LYS A 94 2.91 -2.91 4.62
C LYS A 94 3.20 -4.37 4.34
N ASP A 95 2.84 -4.86 3.16
CA ASP A 95 3.15 -6.23 2.74
C ASP A 95 4.68 -6.44 2.59
N ILE A 96 5.39 -5.44 2.05
CA ILE A 96 6.86 -5.47 1.95
C ILE A 96 7.49 -5.46 3.35
N GLU A 97 7.07 -4.53 4.22
CA GLU A 97 7.51 -4.46 5.62
C GLU A 97 7.29 -5.80 6.35
N GLN A 98 6.09 -6.38 6.17
CA GLN A 98 5.74 -7.66 6.78
C GLN A 98 6.65 -8.78 6.28
N SER A 99 6.99 -8.79 4.99
CA SER A 99 7.88 -9.78 4.40
C SER A 99 9.32 -9.65 4.89
N PHE A 100 9.81 -8.43 5.12
CA PHE A 100 11.12 -8.21 5.74
C PHE A 100 11.18 -8.80 7.15
N VAL A 101 10.13 -8.57 7.95
CA VAL A 101 10.03 -9.14 9.30
C VAL A 101 9.88 -10.66 9.27
N LYS A 102 9.01 -11.20 8.42
CA LYS A 102 8.72 -12.65 8.32
C LYS A 102 9.92 -13.46 7.85
N THR A 103 10.67 -12.96 6.87
CA THR A 103 11.83 -13.68 6.32
C THR A 103 13.06 -13.55 7.20
N GLU A 104 13.06 -12.58 8.11
CA GLU A 104 14.18 -12.22 8.98
C GLU A 104 15.51 -11.97 8.23
N LYS A 105 15.48 -11.76 6.91
CA LYS A 105 16.69 -11.46 6.12
C LYS A 105 17.18 -10.03 6.34
N VAL A 106 16.26 -9.15 6.76
CA VAL A 106 16.46 -7.72 6.91
C VAL A 106 15.92 -7.27 8.27
N ARG A 107 16.56 -6.30 8.90
CA ARG A 107 16.05 -5.64 10.11
C ARG A 107 15.27 -4.39 9.70
N LEU A 108 13.98 -4.35 9.96
CA LEU A 108 13.15 -3.18 9.69
C LEU A 108 13.18 -2.20 10.87
N VAL A 109 13.38 -0.92 10.59
CA VAL A 109 13.21 0.17 11.58
C VAL A 109 12.25 1.23 11.07
N GLN A 110 11.55 1.88 12.00
CA GLN A 110 10.55 2.90 11.67
C GLN A 110 11.22 4.18 11.14
N GLY A 111 10.61 4.79 10.12
CA GLY A 111 11.01 6.05 9.51
C GLY A 111 9.93 7.14 9.60
N GLY A 112 10.28 8.35 9.17
CA GLY A 112 9.35 9.48 9.05
C GLY A 112 8.51 9.74 10.29
N LYS A 113 7.20 9.99 10.08
CA LYS A 113 6.24 10.32 11.14
C LYS A 113 6.13 9.25 12.23
N LYS A 114 6.15 7.96 11.87
CA LYS A 114 6.08 6.85 12.84
C LYS A 114 7.27 6.88 13.82
N ARG A 115 8.45 7.29 13.34
CA ARG A 115 9.63 7.47 14.22
C ARG A 115 9.45 8.64 15.19
N GLU A 116 8.88 9.74 14.73
CA GLU A 116 8.61 10.91 15.56
C GLU A 116 7.61 10.58 16.67
N GLU A 117 6.53 9.85 16.34
CA GLU A 117 5.56 9.33 17.31
C GLU A 117 6.23 8.43 18.36
N LEU A 118 7.11 7.51 17.95
CA LEU A 118 7.87 6.66 18.87
C LEU A 118 8.83 7.43 19.78
N ARG A 119 9.43 8.52 19.28
CA ARG A 119 10.28 9.40 20.10
C ARG A 119 9.45 10.16 21.13
N GLY A 120 8.25 10.61 20.76
CA GLY A 120 7.27 11.20 21.67
C GLY A 120 6.86 10.23 22.78
N GLU A 121 6.51 9.00 22.42
CA GLU A 121 6.21 7.93 23.37
C GLU A 121 7.39 7.65 24.33
N ARG A 122 8.62 7.60 23.80
CA ARG A 122 9.82 7.42 24.63
C ARG A 122 10.04 8.58 25.60
N ALA A 123 9.68 9.80 25.21
CA ALA A 123 9.78 10.98 26.05
C ALA A 123 8.78 10.90 27.22
N ASP A 124 7.54 10.50 26.94
CA ASP A 124 6.53 10.24 27.98
C ASP A 124 7.02 9.18 28.98
N GLN A 125 7.58 8.08 28.46
CA GLN A 125 8.14 7.02 29.29
C GLN A 125 9.31 7.47 30.18
N GLN A 126 10.01 8.58 29.88
CA GLN A 126 11.04 9.09 30.81
C GLN A 126 10.44 9.58 32.13
N THR A 127 9.19 9.98 32.11
CA THR A 127 8.49 10.52 33.28
C THR A 127 7.68 9.43 33.98
N ASN A 128 7.06 8.54 33.20
CA ASN A 128 6.03 7.63 33.70
C ASN A 128 6.49 6.18 33.89
N ALA A 129 7.55 5.73 33.20
CA ALA A 129 8.02 4.34 33.32
C ALA A 129 8.94 4.16 34.55
N SER A 130 9.02 2.92 35.07
CA SER A 130 9.98 2.60 36.13
C SER A 130 11.41 2.73 35.61
N GLN A 131 12.33 3.15 36.49
CA GLN A 131 13.75 3.30 36.13
C GLN A 131 14.37 2.00 35.59
N SER A 132 13.92 0.83 36.04
CA SER A 132 14.43 -0.48 35.60
C SER A 132 13.99 -0.87 34.18
N THR A 133 12.91 -0.28 33.65
CA THR A 133 12.34 -0.64 32.34
C THR A 133 12.48 0.48 31.30
N MET A 134 12.67 1.72 31.76
CA MET A 134 12.83 2.92 30.95
C MET A 134 13.91 2.76 29.86
N LYS A 135 13.58 3.16 28.63
CA LYS A 135 14.51 3.11 27.48
C LYS A 135 15.22 4.44 27.30
N LYS A 136 16.53 4.38 27.00
CA LYS A 136 17.37 5.57 26.79
C LYS A 136 17.17 6.16 25.39
N PHE A 137 17.31 7.47 25.28
CA PHE A 137 17.45 8.15 24.00
C PHE A 137 18.82 7.88 23.36
N GLY A 138 18.91 8.07 22.04
CA GLY A 138 20.16 7.92 21.27
C GLY A 138 20.59 6.48 20.98
N LEU A 139 19.77 5.48 21.34
CA LEU A 139 20.02 4.05 21.08
C LEU A 139 19.13 3.48 19.97
N GLU A 140 18.61 4.34 19.08
CA GLU A 140 17.90 3.88 17.89
C GLU A 140 18.89 3.22 16.93
N ASN A 141 18.52 2.06 16.38
CA ASN A 141 19.35 1.41 15.36
C ASN A 141 19.42 2.31 14.12
N GLY A 142 20.63 2.70 13.73
CA GLY A 142 20.88 3.37 12.46
C GLY A 142 20.53 2.46 11.29
N ALA A 143 19.89 3.02 10.27
CA ALA A 143 19.59 2.28 9.05
C ALA A 143 20.77 2.34 8.09
N ASP A 144 21.04 1.21 7.43
CA ASP A 144 22.01 1.10 6.35
C ASP A 144 21.39 1.55 5.02
N TYR A 145 20.10 1.28 4.82
CA TYR A 145 19.39 1.61 3.59
C TYR A 145 18.02 2.24 3.84
N ILE A 146 17.55 2.96 2.84
CA ILE A 146 16.19 3.45 2.75
C ILE A 146 15.54 2.96 1.45
N LEU A 147 14.37 2.34 1.58
CA LEU A 147 13.52 1.95 0.45
C LEU A 147 12.51 3.07 0.20
N GLN A 148 12.50 3.63 -1.00
CA GLN A 148 11.63 4.76 -1.37
C GLN A 148 11.02 4.50 -2.74
N GLY A 149 10.07 5.31 -3.18
CA GLY A 149 9.62 5.18 -4.55
C GLY A 149 8.48 6.10 -4.95
N SER A 150 7.84 5.75 -6.07
CA SER A 150 6.66 6.47 -6.53
C SER A 150 5.69 5.59 -7.31
N ILE A 151 4.43 6.02 -7.33
CA ILE A 151 3.36 5.47 -8.15
C ILE A 151 3.03 6.49 -9.22
N ASN A 152 3.13 6.10 -10.49
CA ASN A 152 2.81 6.93 -11.64
C ASN A 152 1.65 6.29 -12.41
N SER A 153 0.93 7.09 -13.18
CA SER A 153 -0.09 6.55 -14.08
C SER A 153 -0.19 7.33 -15.38
N ILE A 154 -0.63 6.67 -16.43
CA ILE A 154 -0.93 7.25 -17.75
C ILE A 154 -2.35 6.81 -18.11
N VAL A 155 -3.17 7.76 -18.55
CA VAL A 155 -4.54 7.48 -18.98
C VAL A 155 -4.66 7.83 -20.45
N ASP A 156 -5.08 6.87 -21.27
CA ASP A 156 -5.46 7.10 -22.66
C ASP A 156 -6.94 6.75 -22.84
N ALA A 157 -7.69 7.59 -23.53
CA ALA A 157 -9.11 7.38 -23.74
C ALA A 157 -9.55 7.88 -25.11
N HIS A 158 -10.21 7.00 -25.86
CA HIS A 158 -10.81 7.34 -27.14
C HIS A 158 -12.15 6.61 -27.34
N LYS A 159 -13.21 7.38 -27.58
CA LYS A 159 -14.59 6.90 -27.70
C LYS A 159 -15.00 6.08 -26.46
N LYS A 160 -15.39 4.81 -26.64
CA LYS A 160 -15.83 3.90 -25.57
C LYS A 160 -14.69 3.01 -25.03
N LYS A 161 -13.44 3.33 -25.35
CA LYS A 161 -12.26 2.61 -24.87
C LYS A 161 -11.41 3.54 -24.01
N LYS A 162 -10.96 3.04 -22.88
CA LYS A 162 -10.03 3.70 -21.98
C LYS A 162 -8.97 2.72 -21.54
N GLU A 163 -7.71 3.11 -21.61
CA GLU A 163 -6.57 2.43 -21.01
C GLU A 163 -6.12 3.21 -19.78
N VAL A 164 -5.88 2.50 -18.69
CA VAL A 164 -5.19 3.07 -17.53
C VAL A 164 -3.97 2.23 -17.23
N TYR A 165 -2.82 2.87 -17.33
CA TYR A 165 -1.52 2.31 -17.03
C TYR A 165 -1.03 2.83 -15.69
N TYR A 166 -0.54 1.93 -14.83
CA TYR A 166 0.10 2.23 -13.56
C TYR A 166 1.53 1.70 -13.57
N GLN A 167 2.44 2.46 -12.98
CA GLN A 167 3.81 2.05 -12.75
C GLN A 167 4.22 2.39 -11.33
N VAL A 168 4.59 1.36 -10.56
CA VAL A 168 5.21 1.50 -9.24
C VAL A 168 6.70 1.28 -9.42
N ASN A 169 7.50 2.26 -8.99
CA ASN A 169 8.95 2.16 -8.96
C ASN A 169 9.41 2.28 -7.52
N LEU A 170 10.24 1.34 -7.06
CA LEU A 170 10.90 1.39 -5.76
C LEU A 170 12.41 1.33 -5.93
N GLU A 171 13.12 2.02 -5.06
CA GLU A 171 14.57 2.15 -5.06
C GLU A 171 15.10 1.94 -3.64
N LEU A 172 16.13 1.11 -3.51
CA LEU A 172 16.84 0.89 -2.27
C LEU A 172 18.17 1.65 -2.33
N THR A 173 18.31 2.65 -1.47
CA THR A 173 19.49 3.53 -1.45
C THR A 173 20.30 3.30 -0.18
N ASN A 174 21.61 3.15 -0.32
CA ASN A 174 22.55 3.14 0.78
C ASN A 174 22.62 4.53 1.40
N LEU A 175 22.31 4.65 2.70
CA LEU A 175 22.22 5.93 3.39
C LEU A 175 23.59 6.60 3.63
N GLU A 176 24.67 5.82 3.66
CA GLU A 176 26.03 6.34 3.86
C GLU A 176 26.62 6.88 2.56
N THR A 177 26.43 6.16 1.46
CA THR A 177 27.07 6.48 0.17
C THR A 177 26.16 7.17 -0.84
N ASN A 178 24.84 7.22 -0.58
CA ASN A 178 23.80 7.63 -1.54
C ASN A 178 23.75 6.77 -2.82
N GLU A 179 24.35 5.57 -2.78
CA GLU A 179 24.31 4.64 -3.90
C GLU A 179 22.97 3.91 -3.95
N VAL A 180 22.32 3.92 -5.11
CA VAL A 180 21.16 3.08 -5.37
C VAL A 180 21.64 1.66 -5.65
N VAL A 181 21.38 0.74 -4.72
CA VAL A 181 21.88 -0.65 -4.79
C VAL A 181 20.85 -1.62 -5.37
N TRP A 182 19.60 -1.19 -5.48
CA TRP A 182 18.52 -1.95 -6.11
C TRP A 182 17.43 -1.01 -6.61
N ILE A 183 16.84 -1.35 -7.76
CA ILE A 183 15.66 -0.69 -8.35
C ILE A 183 14.73 -1.79 -8.83
N GLY A 184 13.46 -1.70 -8.45
CA GLY A 184 12.41 -2.60 -8.91
C GLY A 184 11.21 -1.83 -9.43
N GLU A 185 10.53 -2.41 -10.42
CA GLU A 185 9.31 -1.85 -10.97
C GLU A 185 8.20 -2.89 -11.13
N LYS A 186 6.96 -2.42 -11.01
CA LYS A 186 5.76 -3.17 -11.41
C LYS A 186 4.89 -2.29 -12.29
N LYS A 187 4.49 -2.85 -13.43
CA LYS A 187 3.63 -2.19 -14.42
C LYS A 187 2.30 -2.94 -14.50
N ILE A 188 1.20 -2.19 -14.55
CA ILE A 188 -0.16 -2.72 -14.63
C ILE A 188 -0.91 -1.91 -15.67
N ALA A 189 -1.51 -2.57 -16.65
CA ALA A 189 -2.34 -1.92 -17.66
C ALA A 189 -3.77 -2.50 -17.61
N LYS A 190 -4.76 -1.62 -17.59
CA LYS A 190 -6.17 -1.99 -17.52
C LYS A 190 -6.93 -1.37 -18.69
N MET A 191 -7.63 -2.21 -19.44
CA MET A 191 -8.55 -1.78 -20.50
C MET A 191 -9.97 -1.74 -19.98
N VAL A 192 -10.61 -0.58 -20.08
CA VAL A 192 -12.01 -0.35 -19.75
C VAL A 192 -12.79 -0.10 -21.03
N LYS A 193 -13.90 -0.83 -21.20
CA LYS A 193 -14.81 -0.67 -22.34
C LYS A 193 -16.22 -0.42 -21.83
N ASN A 194 -16.82 0.67 -22.30
CA ASN A 194 -18.22 1.05 -22.03
C ASN A 194 -19.14 0.64 -23.19
#